data_AF-A0A7J4RX83-F1
#
_entry.id   AF-A0A7J4RX83-F1
#
_cell.length_a   1.000
_cell.length_b   1.000
_cell.length_c   1.000
_cell.angle_alpha   90.00
_cell.angle_beta   90.00
_cell.angle_gamma   90.00
#
_symmetry.space_group_name_H-M   'P 1'
#
loop_
_entity.id
_entity.type
_entity.pdbx_description
1 polymer ?
#
loop_
_entity_poly.entity_id
_entity_poly.type
_entity_poly.pdbx_seq_one_letter_code
_entity_poly.pdbx_strand_id
1 'polypeptide(L)'
;GQQEQGDQNGQNQNGQNEQQSGQTQNGQQGQQGEQTDQQQGQQLDNQDLNGDNDNDGDGIPDDVDNDDDNDGIPDDVDANPEDHDNDGINDAEDNDDDGDGIDDQEEVTDANQNTDIYDHDNDGISDSVDLDIDNDGIDNRNDWEDLNGNGVMDAGEDRTRDHDNDGLNDADDLDDDNDNILDTEEIGGPTSTGYRYDHDNDGIVDMTDNDDDNDGLSDWFENNDGNDMTGQFDHDNDAIEDHIDDDDDNDGIIDDLEI
;
A
#
# COMPACT_ATOMS: atom_id res chain seq x y z
N GLY A 1 -29.25 -14.21 -64.31
CA GLY A 1 -30.43 -15.07 -64.50
C GLY A 1 -30.66 -15.78 -63.19
N GLN A 2 -31.84 -15.57 -62.62
CA GLN A 2 -32.36 -16.13 -61.36
C GLN A 2 -32.64 -17.64 -61.46
N GLN A 3 -32.60 -18.34 -60.32
CA GLN A 3 -33.59 -19.30 -59.76
C GLN A 3 -32.86 -20.19 -58.71
N GLU A 4 -33.12 -20.04 -57.39
CA GLU A 4 -34.24 -20.60 -56.57
C GLU A 4 -34.13 -22.14 -56.43
N GLN A 5 -34.34 -22.82 -55.30
CA GLN A 5 -35.08 -22.56 -54.05
C GLN A 5 -34.79 -23.72 -53.05
N GLY A 6 -35.03 -23.52 -51.75
CA GLY A 6 -35.10 -24.61 -50.76
C GLY A 6 -35.29 -24.14 -49.32
N ASP A 7 -36.52 -23.74 -48.97
CA ASP A 7 -36.99 -23.47 -47.60
C ASP A 7 -36.99 -24.72 -46.71
N GLN A 8 -36.73 -24.55 -45.40
CA GLN A 8 -37.47 -25.26 -44.34
C GLN A 8 -37.41 -24.55 -42.98
N ASN A 9 -38.60 -24.23 -42.48
CA ASN A 9 -38.96 -23.71 -41.16
C ASN A 9 -38.47 -24.58 -39.99
N GLY A 10 -38.12 -23.92 -38.88
CA GLY A 10 -38.10 -24.51 -37.54
C GLY A 10 -37.95 -23.44 -36.46
N GLN A 11 -39.07 -22.96 -35.92
CA GLN A 11 -39.11 -22.12 -34.72
C GLN A 11 -38.71 -22.96 -33.49
N ASN A 12 -37.85 -22.43 -32.61
CA ASN A 12 -37.87 -22.77 -31.19
C ASN A 12 -37.57 -21.51 -30.37
N GLN A 13 -38.59 -21.00 -29.69
CA GLN A 13 -38.46 -20.04 -28.60
C GLN A 13 -38.67 -20.80 -27.29
N ASN A 14 -37.67 -20.78 -26.41
CA ASN A 14 -37.76 -20.46 -24.97
C ASN A 14 -36.57 -21.05 -24.20
N GLY A 15 -35.97 -20.24 -23.32
CA GLY A 15 -35.14 -20.71 -22.22
C GLY A 15 -33.91 -19.85 -22.00
N GLN A 16 -34.10 -18.70 -21.35
CA GLN A 16 -33.04 -18.00 -20.62
C GLN A 16 -32.40 -18.95 -19.60
N ASN A 17 -31.07 -18.91 -19.49
CA ASN A 17 -30.36 -18.78 -18.22
C ASN A 17 -28.87 -18.56 -18.52
N GLU A 18 -28.36 -17.49 -17.93
CA GLU A 18 -26.95 -17.13 -17.89
C GLU A 18 -26.09 -18.25 -17.28
N GLN A 19 -24.87 -18.37 -17.79
CA GLN A 19 -23.64 -18.55 -17.02
C GLN A 19 -22.49 -18.40 -18.03
N GLN A 20 -22.00 -17.17 -18.15
CA GLN A 20 -20.72 -16.89 -18.78
C GLN A 20 -19.64 -17.31 -17.78
N SER A 21 -19.06 -18.50 -17.98
CA SER A 21 -17.77 -18.82 -17.36
C SER A 21 -16.68 -18.06 -18.11
N GLY A 22 -15.80 -17.43 -17.31
CA GLY A 22 -14.69 -16.59 -17.71
C GLY A 22 -13.92 -17.10 -18.92
N GLN A 23 -13.76 -16.19 -19.88
CA GLN A 23 -12.67 -16.26 -20.84
C GLN A 23 -11.77 -15.08 -20.52
N THR A 24 -10.69 -15.35 -19.82
CA THR A 24 -9.57 -14.44 -19.61
C THR A 24 -9.12 -13.89 -20.97
N GLN A 25 -9.31 -12.58 -21.18
CA GLN A 25 -8.72 -11.87 -22.32
C GLN A 25 -7.36 -11.36 -21.90
N ASN A 26 -6.41 -12.29 -21.89
CA ASN A 26 -4.99 -12.01 -21.86
C ASN A 26 -4.64 -11.25 -23.15
N GLY A 27 -4.47 -9.93 -23.06
CA GLY A 27 -4.62 -9.09 -24.25
C GLY A 27 -4.16 -7.64 -24.23
N GLN A 28 -3.46 -7.13 -23.21
CA GLN A 28 -2.77 -5.84 -23.31
C GLN A 28 -1.41 -5.91 -22.60
N GLN A 29 -0.34 -5.80 -23.38
CA GLN A 29 0.98 -5.44 -22.86
C GLN A 29 0.96 -3.92 -22.64
N GLY A 30 0.86 -3.48 -21.40
CA GLY A 30 0.97 -2.08 -21.00
C GLY A 30 1.04 -2.02 -19.48
N GLN A 31 2.17 -1.50 -18.97
CA GLN A 31 2.58 -1.39 -17.56
C GLN A 31 2.62 -2.73 -16.79
N GLN A 32 3.62 -2.89 -15.94
CA GLN A 32 3.78 -3.99 -14.99
C GLN A 32 3.75 -3.26 -13.66
N GLY A 33 2.80 -3.56 -12.77
CA GLY A 33 2.36 -2.71 -11.66
C GLY A 33 0.84 -2.54 -11.77
N GLU A 34 0.29 -1.35 -11.57
CA GLU A 34 -1.04 -0.85 -11.96
C GLU A 34 -2.12 -1.89 -12.37
N GLN A 35 -2.94 -2.32 -11.41
CA GLN A 35 -4.25 -2.88 -11.73
C GLN A 35 -5.18 -1.76 -12.23
N THR A 36 -6.38 -2.14 -12.64
CA THR A 36 -7.45 -1.15 -12.85
C THR A 36 -8.44 -1.34 -11.74
N ASP A 37 -9.22 -0.33 -11.38
CA ASP A 37 -10.32 -0.47 -10.41
C ASP A 37 -11.37 -1.51 -10.88
N GLN A 38 -11.39 -1.85 -12.17
CA GLN A 38 -12.18 -3.01 -12.65
C GLN A 38 -11.58 -4.37 -12.29
N GLN A 39 -10.26 -4.47 -12.15
CA GLN A 39 -9.54 -5.67 -11.73
C GLN A 39 -9.51 -5.79 -10.20
N GLN A 40 -9.20 -4.71 -9.48
CA GLN A 40 -9.28 -4.65 -8.02
C GLN A 40 -10.71 -5.01 -7.56
N GLY A 41 -11.74 -4.41 -8.18
CA GLY A 41 -13.12 -4.79 -7.89
C GLY A 41 -13.49 -6.24 -8.26
N GLN A 42 -12.66 -6.97 -9.03
CA GLN A 42 -12.81 -8.42 -9.21
C GLN A 42 -12.07 -9.22 -8.14
N GLN A 43 -10.98 -8.71 -7.58
CA GLN A 43 -10.28 -9.29 -6.42
C GLN A 43 -11.18 -9.16 -5.19
N LEU A 44 -11.64 -7.95 -4.88
CA LEU A 44 -12.59 -7.69 -3.80
C LEU A 44 -13.86 -8.55 -3.93
N ASP A 45 -14.46 -8.64 -5.13
CA ASP A 45 -15.61 -9.53 -5.39
C ASP A 45 -15.30 -11.03 -5.14
N ASN A 46 -14.05 -11.47 -5.35
CA ASN A 46 -13.64 -12.86 -5.13
C ASN A 46 -13.40 -13.14 -3.65
N GLN A 47 -12.70 -12.25 -2.96
CA GLN A 47 -12.49 -12.29 -1.52
C GLN A 47 -13.84 -12.31 -0.78
N ASP A 48 -14.80 -11.45 -1.16
CA ASP A 48 -16.18 -11.44 -0.65
C ASP A 48 -16.89 -12.81 -0.77
N LEU A 49 -16.54 -13.60 -1.80
CA LEU A 49 -17.17 -14.88 -2.11
C LEU A 49 -16.41 -16.09 -1.57
N ASN A 50 -15.08 -16.00 -1.50
CA ASN A 50 -14.17 -17.12 -1.30
C ASN A 50 -13.09 -16.89 -0.24
N GLY A 51 -13.01 -15.72 0.41
CA GLY A 51 -11.92 -15.30 1.31
C GLY A 51 -11.57 -16.28 2.43
N ASP A 52 -12.50 -17.17 2.82
CA ASP A 52 -12.21 -18.34 3.66
C ASP A 52 -11.17 -19.35 3.06
N ASN A 53 -10.83 -19.24 1.77
CA ASN A 53 -9.95 -20.16 1.01
C ASN A 53 -9.24 -19.50 -0.21
N ASP A 54 -9.24 -18.17 -0.29
CA ASP A 54 -8.76 -17.32 -1.41
C ASP A 54 -8.67 -15.89 -0.84
N ASN A 55 -7.83 -15.70 0.18
CA ASN A 55 -7.83 -14.55 1.11
C ASN A 55 -7.51 -13.22 0.41
N ASP A 56 -6.52 -13.19 -0.48
CA ASP A 56 -6.19 -12.06 -1.38
C ASP A 56 -7.15 -11.86 -2.60
N GLY A 57 -8.11 -12.77 -2.80
CA GLY A 57 -9.03 -12.77 -3.93
C GLY A 57 -8.41 -12.89 -5.33
N ASP A 58 -7.14 -13.28 -5.48
CA ASP A 58 -6.43 -13.35 -6.78
C ASP A 58 -6.91 -14.52 -7.67
N GLY A 59 -7.63 -15.47 -7.06
CA GLY A 59 -8.23 -16.65 -7.67
C GLY A 59 -7.35 -17.91 -7.61
N ILE A 60 -6.26 -17.88 -6.87
CA ILE A 60 -5.42 -18.99 -6.45
C ILE A 60 -5.81 -19.35 -5.00
N PRO A 61 -6.29 -20.58 -4.75
CA PRO A 61 -6.68 -20.93 -3.39
C PRO A 61 -5.48 -21.01 -2.44
N ASP A 62 -5.68 -20.56 -1.19
CA ASP A 62 -4.66 -20.54 -0.11
C ASP A 62 -3.90 -21.87 0.05
N ASP A 63 -4.57 -23.01 -0.19
CA ASP A 63 -3.93 -24.33 -0.05
C ASP A 63 -2.82 -24.61 -1.08
N VAL A 64 -2.68 -23.74 -2.08
CA VAL A 64 -1.68 -23.79 -3.15
C VAL A 64 -1.04 -22.44 -3.48
N ASP A 65 -1.47 -21.35 -2.84
CA ASP A 65 -0.72 -20.11 -2.88
C ASP A 65 0.59 -20.23 -2.08
N ASN A 66 1.46 -19.24 -2.23
CA ASN A 66 2.70 -19.08 -1.51
C ASN A 66 2.78 -17.76 -0.76
N ASP A 67 1.71 -16.97 -0.85
CA ASP A 67 1.53 -15.61 -0.34
C ASP A 67 -0.01 -15.40 -0.32
N ASP A 68 -0.65 -15.83 0.76
CA ASP A 68 -2.11 -15.99 0.87
C ASP A 68 -2.85 -14.62 0.97
N ASP A 69 -2.16 -13.57 1.39
CA ASP A 69 -2.61 -12.17 1.54
C ASP A 69 -1.86 -11.16 0.62
N ASN A 70 -0.83 -11.59 -0.12
CA ASN A 70 -0.05 -10.77 -1.06
C ASN A 70 0.69 -9.58 -0.42
N ASP A 71 1.06 -9.67 0.86
CA ASP A 71 1.87 -8.67 1.57
C ASP A 71 3.36 -8.69 1.16
N GLY A 72 3.76 -9.61 0.26
CA GLY A 72 5.13 -9.78 -0.21
C GLY A 72 6.01 -10.65 0.69
N ILE A 73 5.48 -11.14 1.81
CA ILE A 73 6.10 -12.05 2.76
C ILE A 73 5.50 -13.47 2.58
N PRO A 74 6.29 -14.46 2.11
CA PRO A 74 5.74 -15.79 1.87
C PRO A 74 5.19 -16.48 3.15
N ASP A 75 4.05 -17.19 3.09
CA ASP A 75 3.37 -17.82 4.25
C ASP A 75 4.27 -18.75 5.09
N ASP A 76 5.35 -19.28 4.50
CA ASP A 76 6.27 -20.16 5.22
C ASP A 76 7.19 -19.44 6.22
N VAL A 77 7.28 -18.12 6.10
CA VAL A 77 8.03 -17.21 6.97
C VAL A 77 7.17 -16.10 7.56
N ASP A 78 5.98 -15.85 7.00
CA ASP A 78 5.05 -14.87 7.51
C ASP A 78 4.34 -15.32 8.83
N ALA A 79 4.10 -14.35 9.72
CA ALA A 79 3.50 -14.51 11.03
C ALA A 79 1.96 -14.45 10.99
N ASN A 80 1.39 -13.68 10.06
CA ASN A 80 -0.05 -13.47 9.90
C ASN A 80 -0.46 -13.61 8.41
N PRO A 81 -0.42 -14.83 7.84
CA PRO A 81 -0.44 -15.02 6.38
C PRO A 81 -1.84 -14.94 5.78
N GLU A 82 -2.73 -14.18 6.41
CA GLU A 82 -4.09 -13.96 5.92
C GLU A 82 -4.55 -12.54 6.32
N ASP A 83 -3.60 -11.63 6.59
CA ASP A 83 -3.73 -10.36 7.33
C ASP A 83 -2.66 -9.41 6.81
N HIS A 84 -2.95 -8.82 5.64
CA HIS A 84 -2.03 -8.06 4.81
C HIS A 84 -1.44 -6.87 5.56
N ASP A 85 -2.25 -6.05 6.22
CA ASP A 85 -1.83 -4.90 7.04
C ASP A 85 -1.42 -5.26 8.49
N ASN A 86 -1.43 -6.55 8.84
CA ASN A 86 -1.14 -7.12 10.16
C ASN A 86 -1.82 -6.38 11.35
N ASP A 87 -2.98 -5.73 11.15
CA ASP A 87 -3.71 -5.06 12.23
C ASP A 87 -4.39 -6.07 13.20
N GLY A 88 -4.38 -7.35 12.80
CA GLY A 88 -4.94 -8.47 13.54
C GLY A 88 -6.38 -8.82 13.15
N ILE A 89 -6.90 -8.21 12.09
CA ILE A 89 -8.10 -8.57 11.35
C ILE A 89 -7.64 -9.26 10.07
N ASN A 90 -8.36 -10.30 9.68
CA ASN A 90 -8.02 -11.01 8.45
C ASN A 90 -8.65 -10.25 7.28
N ASP A 91 -7.97 -10.14 6.13
CA ASP A 91 -8.44 -9.39 4.95
C ASP A 91 -9.89 -9.74 4.56
N ALA A 92 -10.27 -11.02 4.66
CA ALA A 92 -11.65 -11.45 4.37
C ALA A 92 -12.71 -10.89 5.34
N GLU A 93 -12.31 -10.31 6.46
CA GLU A 93 -13.11 -9.60 7.45
C GLU A 93 -12.69 -8.11 7.63
N ASP A 94 -11.67 -7.65 6.92
CA ASP A 94 -11.22 -6.25 6.89
C ASP A 94 -11.95 -5.44 5.81
N ASN A 95 -11.73 -4.13 5.79
CA ASN A 95 -12.27 -3.18 4.83
C ASN A 95 -11.22 -2.18 4.34
N ASP A 96 -9.95 -2.40 4.66
CA ASP A 96 -8.79 -1.53 4.45
C ASP A 96 -7.56 -2.46 4.43
N ASP A 97 -7.56 -3.40 3.49
CA ASP A 97 -6.67 -4.57 3.50
C ASP A 97 -5.17 -4.19 3.52
N ASP A 98 -4.80 -3.11 2.83
CA ASP A 98 -3.43 -2.61 2.83
C ASP A 98 -3.14 -1.60 3.93
N GLY A 99 -4.15 -1.17 4.69
CA GLY A 99 -3.97 -0.22 5.78
C GLY A 99 -3.57 1.18 5.32
N ASP A 100 -3.80 1.56 4.05
CA ASP A 100 -3.55 2.90 3.50
C ASP A 100 -4.58 3.95 3.95
N GLY A 101 -5.68 3.50 4.56
CA GLY A 101 -6.68 4.32 5.26
C GLY A 101 -7.86 4.70 4.38
N ILE A 102 -7.88 4.16 3.17
CA ILE A 102 -8.93 4.27 2.19
C ILE A 102 -9.61 2.91 2.12
N ASP A 103 -10.87 2.87 2.58
CA ASP A 103 -11.67 1.64 2.53
C ASP A 103 -11.64 0.98 1.13
N ASP A 104 -11.39 -0.34 1.04
CA ASP A 104 -11.19 -1.05 -0.24
C ASP A 104 -12.31 -0.77 -1.25
N GLN A 105 -13.54 -0.63 -0.73
CA GLN A 105 -14.70 -0.38 -1.58
C GLN A 105 -14.67 1.03 -2.17
N GLU A 106 -14.09 2.01 -1.47
CA GLU A 106 -13.82 3.36 -1.98
C GLU A 106 -12.77 3.32 -3.09
N GLU A 107 -11.62 2.68 -2.85
CA GLU A 107 -10.51 2.56 -3.81
C GLU A 107 -10.97 1.96 -5.15
N VAL A 108 -11.66 0.81 -5.13
CA VAL A 108 -12.15 0.18 -6.37
C VAL A 108 -13.25 0.99 -7.10
N THR A 109 -13.65 2.16 -6.59
CA THR A 109 -14.68 3.01 -7.20
C THR A 109 -14.31 4.49 -7.39
N ASP A 110 -13.13 4.91 -6.95
CA ASP A 110 -12.71 6.31 -6.96
C ASP A 110 -12.22 6.81 -8.35
N ALA A 111 -11.89 5.86 -9.24
CA ALA A 111 -11.28 6.06 -10.55
C ALA A 111 -9.89 6.72 -10.53
N ASN A 112 -9.19 6.60 -9.40
CA ASN A 112 -7.75 6.70 -9.27
C ASN A 112 -7.16 5.30 -9.57
N GLN A 113 -5.94 5.27 -10.08
CA GLN A 113 -5.25 4.01 -10.42
C GLN A 113 -3.99 3.80 -9.56
N ASN A 114 -3.76 4.75 -8.65
CA ASN A 114 -2.70 4.79 -7.66
C ASN A 114 -3.35 4.63 -6.27
N THR A 115 -4.44 3.87 -6.22
CA THR A 115 -5.14 3.41 -5.02
C THR A 115 -5.57 2.01 -5.43
N ASP A 116 -4.99 1.03 -4.77
CA ASP A 116 -5.15 -0.39 -5.02
C ASP A 116 -5.13 -1.06 -3.66
N ILE A 117 -6.09 -1.94 -3.42
CA ILE A 117 -6.35 -2.63 -2.15
C ILE A 117 -5.17 -3.44 -1.55
N TYR A 118 -3.99 -3.42 -2.18
CA TYR A 118 -2.74 -4.11 -1.85
C TYR A 118 -1.53 -3.27 -2.35
N ASP A 119 -1.60 -1.94 -2.18
CA ASP A 119 -0.60 -0.93 -2.58
C ASP A 119 -0.48 0.10 -1.44
N HIS A 120 0.11 -0.35 -0.33
CA HIS A 120 0.17 0.34 0.96
C HIS A 120 0.61 1.82 0.86
N ASP A 121 1.66 2.09 0.07
CA ASP A 121 2.22 3.42 -0.13
C ASP A 121 1.57 4.23 -1.28
N ASN A 122 0.60 3.63 -1.98
CA ASN A 122 -0.09 4.19 -3.15
C ASN A 122 0.82 4.58 -4.34
N ASP A 123 1.97 3.94 -4.51
CA ASP A 123 2.93 4.24 -5.59
C ASP A 123 2.56 3.64 -6.95
N GLY A 124 1.58 2.74 -6.95
CA GLY A 124 1.09 2.01 -8.10
C GLY A 124 1.87 0.72 -8.39
N ILE A 125 2.68 0.25 -7.44
CA ILE A 125 3.40 -1.01 -7.42
C ILE A 125 2.92 -1.82 -6.21
N SER A 126 1.91 -2.66 -6.45
CA SER A 126 1.43 -3.62 -5.43
C SER A 126 2.53 -4.33 -4.62
N ASP A 127 2.26 -4.46 -3.33
CA ASP A 127 3.18 -4.84 -2.26
C ASP A 127 3.86 -6.19 -2.50
N SER A 128 3.12 -7.15 -3.07
CA SER A 128 3.62 -8.45 -3.54
C SER A 128 4.87 -8.39 -4.45
N VAL A 129 5.12 -7.25 -5.09
CA VAL A 129 6.27 -7.03 -5.98
C VAL A 129 7.06 -5.76 -5.67
N ASP A 130 6.61 -4.95 -4.71
CA ASP A 130 7.39 -3.82 -4.24
C ASP A 130 8.63 -4.30 -3.46
N LEU A 131 9.69 -3.50 -3.52
CA LEU A 131 10.91 -3.71 -2.77
C LEU A 131 11.03 -2.78 -1.56
N ASP A 132 10.09 -1.84 -1.39
CA ASP A 132 10.04 -0.72 -0.44
C ASP A 132 8.55 -0.39 -0.17
N ILE A 133 7.80 -1.31 0.47
CA ILE A 133 6.31 -1.29 0.55
C ILE A 133 5.76 -0.03 1.25
N ASP A 134 6.55 0.55 2.16
CA ASP A 134 6.25 1.76 2.92
C ASP A 134 7.03 2.99 2.41
N ASN A 135 7.79 2.88 1.31
CA ASN A 135 8.58 3.97 0.73
C ASN A 135 9.49 4.75 1.72
N ASP A 136 9.89 4.12 2.82
CA ASP A 136 10.70 4.74 3.88
C ASP A 136 12.19 4.92 3.50
N GLY A 137 12.58 4.44 2.32
CA GLY A 137 13.94 4.49 1.79
C GLY A 137 14.82 3.28 2.14
N ILE A 138 14.28 2.29 2.86
CA ILE A 138 14.95 1.07 3.31
C ILE A 138 14.28 -0.17 2.71
N ASP A 139 14.91 -0.71 1.65
CA ASP A 139 14.36 -1.92 0.99
C ASP A 139 13.89 -3.02 1.99
N ASN A 140 12.74 -3.65 1.73
CA ASN A 140 12.04 -4.60 2.62
C ASN A 140 12.92 -5.73 3.17
N ARG A 141 14.13 -5.94 2.65
CA ARG A 141 15.10 -6.95 3.13
C ARG A 141 16.09 -6.42 4.15
N ASN A 142 16.34 -5.12 4.13
CA ASN A 142 17.18 -4.40 5.07
C ASN A 142 16.35 -3.81 6.21
N ASP A 143 15.05 -3.60 6.00
CA ASP A 143 14.06 -3.29 7.02
C ASP A 143 13.71 -4.50 7.94
N TRP A 144 14.73 -5.31 8.26
CA TRP A 144 14.62 -6.53 9.07
C TRP A 144 15.51 -6.49 10.34
N GLU A 145 16.12 -5.34 10.65
CA GLU A 145 17.02 -5.17 11.80
C GLU A 145 16.30 -4.56 13.00
N ASP A 146 16.38 -5.20 14.19
CA ASP A 146 15.91 -4.78 15.55
C ASP A 146 16.06 -3.28 15.85
N LEU A 147 15.27 -2.43 15.17
CA LEU A 147 15.46 -0.98 15.08
C LEU A 147 15.19 -0.36 16.45
N ASN A 148 14.09 -0.81 17.08
CA ASN A 148 13.69 -0.43 18.43
C ASN A 148 14.60 -1.01 19.54
N GLY A 149 15.57 -1.86 19.20
CA GLY A 149 16.58 -2.42 20.11
C GLY A 149 16.00 -3.23 21.28
N ASN A 150 14.80 -3.79 21.11
CA ASN A 150 14.11 -4.59 22.12
C ASN A 150 14.73 -5.99 22.29
N GLY A 151 15.61 -6.40 21.38
CA GLY A 151 16.38 -7.64 21.43
C GLY A 151 15.67 -8.84 20.80
N VAL A 152 14.61 -8.62 20.03
CA VAL A 152 13.97 -9.52 19.08
C VAL A 152 14.39 -9.06 17.67
N MET A 153 14.63 -9.98 16.74
CA MET A 153 14.88 -9.57 15.36
C MET A 153 13.53 -9.30 14.72
N ASP A 154 13.43 -8.22 13.95
CA ASP A 154 12.19 -7.77 13.31
C ASP A 154 11.72 -8.70 12.19
N ALA A 155 12.51 -9.72 11.82
CA ALA A 155 12.04 -10.83 11.00
C ALA A 155 10.85 -11.58 11.67
N GLY A 156 9.64 -11.08 11.42
CA GLY A 156 8.35 -11.52 11.98
C GLY A 156 7.61 -10.48 12.84
N GLU A 157 8.10 -9.25 12.93
CA GLU A 157 7.27 -8.04 13.14
C GLU A 157 7.16 -7.41 11.74
N ASP A 158 5.95 -7.07 11.33
CA ASP A 158 5.78 -6.32 10.10
C ASP A 158 6.27 -4.89 10.37
N ARG A 159 7.40 -4.53 9.78
CA ARG A 159 7.94 -3.16 9.79
C ARG A 159 8.06 -2.60 8.39
N THR A 160 7.54 -3.32 7.39
CA THR A 160 7.37 -2.80 6.02
C THR A 160 6.21 -1.79 5.95
N ARG A 161 5.89 -1.19 7.09
CA ARG A 161 4.78 -0.31 7.47
C ARG A 161 5.21 0.46 8.73
N ASP A 162 6.38 1.08 8.68
CA ASP A 162 6.99 1.95 9.71
C ASP A 162 7.47 3.21 8.96
N HIS A 163 6.51 3.94 8.38
CA HIS A 163 6.75 4.97 7.35
C HIS A 163 7.73 6.07 7.81
N ASP A 164 7.80 6.35 9.11
CA ASP A 164 8.69 7.34 9.72
C ASP A 164 9.93 6.75 10.43
N ASN A 165 10.08 5.43 10.42
CA ASN A 165 11.16 4.68 11.06
C ASN A 165 11.28 4.87 12.60
N ASP A 166 10.22 5.25 13.31
CA ASP A 166 10.25 5.45 14.76
C ASP A 166 10.32 4.13 15.56
N GLY A 167 10.07 3.01 14.87
CA GLY A 167 10.10 1.66 15.42
C GLY A 167 8.73 1.14 15.88
N LEU A 168 7.66 1.91 15.67
CA LEU A 168 6.27 1.50 15.73
C LEU A 168 5.79 1.14 14.32
N ASN A 169 4.95 0.11 14.22
CA ASN A 169 4.26 -0.13 12.96
C ASN A 169 3.10 0.86 12.87
N ASP A 170 2.82 1.40 11.69
CA ASP A 170 1.76 2.38 11.41
C ASP A 170 0.39 1.96 12.01
N ALA A 171 0.06 0.66 11.99
CA ALA A 171 -1.18 0.16 12.61
C ALA A 171 -1.26 0.37 14.14
N ASP A 172 -0.10 0.46 14.81
CA ASP A 172 0.06 0.75 16.24
C ASP A 172 0.49 2.21 16.51
N ASP A 173 1.00 2.92 15.50
CA ASP A 173 1.28 4.35 15.55
C ASP A 173 -0.03 5.17 15.44
N LEU A 174 0.07 6.45 15.73
CA LEU A 174 -1.02 7.41 15.63
C LEU A 174 -0.63 8.61 14.77
N ASP A 175 0.58 8.62 14.21
CA ASP A 175 1.23 9.69 13.46
C ASP A 175 2.27 9.07 12.50
N ASP A 176 1.82 8.35 11.47
CA ASP A 176 2.64 7.43 10.64
C ASP A 176 3.83 8.09 9.91
N ASP A 177 3.77 9.41 9.68
CA ASP A 177 4.85 10.20 9.07
C ASP A 177 5.50 11.20 10.06
N ASN A 178 5.15 11.08 11.35
CA ASN A 178 5.58 11.94 12.45
C ASN A 178 5.53 13.46 12.15
N ASP A 179 4.61 13.91 11.30
CA ASP A 179 4.45 15.31 10.89
C ASP A 179 3.73 16.20 11.94
N ASN A 180 3.35 15.60 13.09
CA ASN A 180 2.55 16.14 14.18
C ASN A 180 1.03 16.28 13.90
N ILE A 181 0.52 15.64 12.85
CA ILE A 181 -0.88 15.57 12.45
C ILE A 181 -1.33 14.11 12.43
N LEU A 182 -1.81 13.62 13.59
CA LEU A 182 -2.37 12.27 13.70
C LEU A 182 -3.18 11.79 12.47
N ASP A 183 -2.97 10.55 12.01
CA ASP A 183 -3.56 9.96 10.79
C ASP A 183 -5.08 10.11 10.73
N THR A 184 -5.74 10.01 11.89
CA THR A 184 -7.20 10.24 12.00
C THR A 184 -7.67 11.67 11.64
N GLU A 185 -6.77 12.64 11.60
CA GLU A 185 -7.01 14.03 11.21
C GLU A 185 -6.56 14.33 9.76
N GLU A 186 -5.71 13.49 9.19
CA GLU A 186 -5.21 13.55 7.81
C GLU A 186 -6.25 13.03 6.83
N ILE A 187 -6.89 11.90 7.15
CA ILE A 187 -7.98 11.33 6.36
C ILE A 187 -9.33 11.96 6.75
N GLY A 188 -9.64 13.09 6.10
CA GLY A 188 -10.97 13.71 6.14
C GLY A 188 -11.24 14.64 7.34
N GLY A 189 -10.20 14.97 8.12
CA GLY A 189 -10.23 15.99 9.16
C GLY A 189 -10.27 17.44 8.65
N PRO A 190 -10.38 18.43 9.54
CA PRO A 190 -10.32 19.86 9.19
C PRO A 190 -8.90 20.36 8.89
N THR A 191 -7.88 19.57 9.27
CA THR A 191 -6.43 19.78 9.10
C THR A 191 -5.88 18.97 7.95
N SER A 192 -6.49 17.82 7.59
CA SER A 192 -6.35 17.09 6.32
C SER A 192 -5.55 17.85 5.25
N THR A 193 -4.26 17.53 5.22
CA THR A 193 -3.31 17.66 4.10
C THR A 193 -3.89 16.95 2.87
N GLY A 194 -4.60 15.85 3.13
CA GLY A 194 -5.24 14.98 2.16
C GLY A 194 -4.41 13.76 1.83
N TYR A 195 -3.33 13.56 2.59
CA TYR A 195 -2.26 12.61 2.38
C TYR A 195 -1.74 12.19 3.76
N ARG A 196 -1.44 10.92 3.97
CA ARG A 196 -0.93 10.37 5.24
C ARG A 196 0.59 10.38 5.38
N TYR A 197 1.27 10.60 4.26
CA TYR A 197 2.71 10.45 4.11
C TYR A 197 3.25 11.69 3.39
N ASP A 198 3.30 12.82 4.09
CA ASP A 198 3.70 14.17 3.64
C ASP A 198 4.55 14.81 4.75
N HIS A 199 5.74 14.22 5.01
CA HIS A 199 6.59 14.50 6.17
C HIS A 199 6.86 16.01 6.38
N ASP A 200 7.08 16.76 5.30
CA ASP A 200 7.35 18.20 5.35
C ASP A 200 6.10 19.11 5.22
N ASN A 201 4.92 18.50 5.09
CA ASN A 201 3.64 19.16 4.97
C ASN A 201 3.53 20.16 3.77
N ASP A 202 4.30 19.97 2.70
CA ASP A 202 4.29 20.86 1.54
C ASP A 202 3.10 20.60 0.58
N GLY A 203 2.42 19.47 0.77
CA GLY A 203 1.26 19.02 0.01
C GLY A 203 1.64 18.17 -1.21
N ILE A 204 2.84 17.61 -1.19
CA ILE A 204 3.35 16.60 -2.11
C ILE A 204 3.72 15.40 -1.23
N VAL A 205 3.04 14.27 -1.43
CA VAL A 205 3.40 13.03 -0.72
C VAL A 205 4.83 12.64 -1.00
N ASP A 206 5.52 12.10 -0.01
CA ASP A 206 6.94 11.72 -0.04
C ASP A 206 7.26 10.89 -1.30
N MET A 207 6.41 9.92 -1.61
CA MET A 207 6.42 9.12 -2.84
C MET A 207 6.60 9.92 -4.16
N THR A 208 6.04 11.13 -4.23
CA THR A 208 6.16 12.03 -5.39
C THR A 208 6.99 13.26 -5.13
N ASP A 209 7.36 13.49 -3.88
CA ASP A 209 8.43 14.39 -3.54
C ASP A 209 9.77 13.72 -3.88
N ASN A 210 10.81 14.49 -3.67
CA ASN A 210 12.15 14.23 -4.09
C ASN A 210 13.12 14.85 -3.10
N ASP A 211 12.62 15.26 -1.94
CA ASP A 211 13.19 16.11 -0.90
C ASP A 211 12.19 16.09 0.28
N ASP A 212 11.95 14.91 0.86
CA ASP A 212 10.82 14.61 1.77
C ASP A 212 10.85 15.42 3.09
N ASP A 213 12.03 15.87 3.51
CA ASP A 213 12.22 16.80 4.63
C ASP A 213 12.45 18.25 4.18
N ASN A 214 12.38 18.55 2.89
CA ASN A 214 12.60 19.88 2.31
C ASN A 214 13.92 20.58 2.74
N ASP A 215 14.96 19.83 3.13
CA ASP A 215 16.26 20.36 3.57
C ASP A 215 17.09 20.96 2.39
N GLY A 216 16.68 20.64 1.15
CA GLY A 216 17.27 21.07 -0.10
C GLY A 216 18.31 20.11 -0.70
N LEU A 217 18.39 18.89 -0.20
CA LEU A 217 19.01 17.72 -0.80
C LEU A 217 17.92 16.97 -1.55
N SER A 218 17.91 15.65 -1.55
CA SER A 218 16.94 14.90 -2.34
C SER A 218 17.11 13.46 -1.97
N ASP A 219 16.04 12.72 -1.75
CA ASP A 219 16.08 11.40 -1.08
C ASP A 219 17.04 10.44 -1.78
N TRP A 220 17.09 10.50 -3.12
CA TRP A 220 18.06 9.73 -3.89
C TRP A 220 19.52 10.01 -3.50
N PHE A 221 19.85 11.25 -3.20
CA PHE A 221 21.16 11.67 -2.71
C PHE A 221 21.41 11.18 -1.28
N GLU A 222 20.51 11.41 -0.34
CA GLU A 222 20.64 10.94 1.05
C GLU A 222 20.85 9.43 1.12
N ASN A 223 19.99 8.66 0.46
CA ASN A 223 20.06 7.21 0.44
C ASN A 223 21.33 6.65 -0.23
N ASN A 224 22.10 7.47 -0.97
CA ASN A 224 23.25 7.00 -1.75
C ASN A 224 24.59 7.67 -1.42
N ASP A 225 24.63 8.70 -0.58
CA ASP A 225 25.87 9.43 -0.30
C ASP A 225 26.72 8.77 0.79
N GLY A 226 26.09 7.93 1.63
CA GLY A 226 26.70 7.21 2.74
C GLY A 226 27.16 8.14 3.88
N ASN A 227 26.43 9.22 4.10
CA ASN A 227 26.63 10.19 5.15
C ASN A 227 25.44 10.21 6.11
N ASP A 228 25.66 9.70 7.31
CA ASP A 228 24.65 9.66 8.39
C ASP A 228 24.26 11.06 8.92
N MET A 229 24.43 12.15 8.18
CA MET A 229 24.11 13.54 8.59
C MET A 229 23.20 14.23 7.57
N THR A 230 22.60 13.44 6.70
CA THR A 230 21.74 13.82 5.58
C THR A 230 20.81 12.62 5.48
N GLY A 231 19.95 12.45 6.48
CA GLY A 231 18.87 11.47 6.44
C GLY A 231 17.79 11.94 5.47
N GLN A 232 16.87 11.06 5.09
CA GLN A 232 15.70 11.44 4.30
C GLN A 232 14.69 12.27 5.13
N PHE A 233 14.80 12.16 6.46
CA PHE A 233 13.98 12.84 7.46
C PHE A 233 14.88 13.57 8.47
N ASP A 234 15.75 14.48 8.00
CA ASP A 234 16.74 15.25 8.80
C ASP A 234 16.80 16.72 8.31
N HIS A 235 15.75 17.48 8.62
CA HIS A 235 15.44 18.82 8.09
C HIS A 235 16.59 19.84 8.25
N ASP A 236 17.45 19.68 9.27
CA ASP A 236 18.61 20.55 9.51
C ASP A 236 19.98 19.90 9.25
N ASN A 237 20.01 18.63 8.85
CA ASN A 237 21.20 17.84 8.53
C ASN A 237 22.16 17.66 9.73
N ASP A 238 21.62 17.40 10.92
CA ASP A 238 22.40 17.26 12.15
C ASP A 238 22.63 15.82 12.64
N ALA A 239 22.13 14.83 11.88
CA ALA A 239 22.18 13.39 12.15
C ALA A 239 21.19 12.91 13.24
N ILE A 240 20.16 13.70 13.50
CA ILE A 240 19.04 13.35 14.34
C ILE A 240 17.83 13.38 13.41
N GLU A 241 17.08 12.29 13.36
CA GLU A 241 15.85 12.25 12.57
C GLU A 241 14.82 13.19 13.18
N ASP A 242 13.99 13.82 12.35
CA ASP A 242 13.08 14.89 12.76
C ASP A 242 12.17 14.45 13.92
N HIS A 243 11.65 13.21 13.88
CA HIS A 243 10.78 12.66 14.93
C HIS A 243 11.43 12.51 16.32
N ILE A 244 12.77 12.54 16.41
CA ILE A 244 13.54 12.49 17.66
C ILE A 244 14.32 13.78 17.96
N ASP A 245 14.31 14.77 17.07
CA ASP A 245 14.83 16.10 17.33
C ASP A 245 13.84 16.92 18.18
N ASP A 246 14.36 17.81 19.04
CA ASP A 246 13.54 18.76 19.82
C ASP A 246 13.50 20.16 19.13
N ASP A 247 14.18 20.36 17.99
CA ASP A 247 14.38 21.62 17.22
C ASP A 247 14.79 21.24 15.77
N ASP A 248 13.93 20.50 15.07
CA ASP A 248 14.14 19.85 13.76
C ASP A 248 14.64 20.81 12.65
N ASP A 249 14.14 22.06 12.62
CA ASP A 249 14.55 23.08 11.65
C ASP A 249 15.74 23.95 12.12
N ASN A 250 16.19 23.73 13.37
CA ASN A 250 17.26 24.43 14.07
C ASN A 250 17.15 25.97 14.01
N ASP A 251 15.93 26.50 14.02
CA ASP A 251 15.65 27.93 14.11
C ASP A 251 15.88 28.47 15.54
N GLY A 252 15.94 27.56 16.53
CA GLY A 252 16.16 27.84 17.94
C GLY A 252 14.87 28.01 18.75
N ILE A 253 13.74 27.58 18.21
CA ILE A 253 12.48 27.30 18.87
C ILE A 253 12.33 25.78 18.91
N ILE A 254 11.83 25.25 20.02
CA ILE A 254 11.59 23.80 20.13
C ILE A 254 10.22 23.52 19.53
N ASP A 255 10.05 22.42 18.80
CA ASP A 255 8.85 22.01 18.02
C ASP A 255 7.58 22.10 18.88
N ASP A 256 7.69 21.67 20.14
CA ASP A 256 6.70 21.76 21.22
C ASP A 256 6.15 23.21 21.48
N LEU A 257 6.80 24.24 20.92
CA LEU A 257 6.46 25.66 21.00
C LEU A 257 6.13 26.30 19.64
N GLU A 258 6.18 25.54 18.56
CA GLU A 258 5.91 25.94 17.19
C GLU A 258 4.40 25.95 16.89
N ILE A 259 4.00 26.65 15.82
CA ILE A 259 2.58 26.94 15.49
C ILE A 259 2.34 26.98 13.98
#